data_AF-A0A7X7B5D5-F1
#
_entry.id   AF-A0A7X7B5D5-F1
#
_cell.length_a   1.000
_cell.length_b   1.000
_cell.length_c   1.000
_cell.angle_alpha   90.00
_cell.angle_beta   90.00
_cell.angle_gamma   90.00
#
_symmetry.space_group_name_H-M   'P 1'
#
loop_
_entity.id
_entity.type
_entity.pdbx_description
1 polymer ?
#
loop_
_entity_poly.entity_id
_entity_poly.type
_entity_poly.pdbx_seq_one_letter_code
_entity_poly.pdbx_strand_id
1 'polypeptide(L)'
;MNNMNKLKLIDKLKMHKHAMALGVSIIMIACSFAYIFAMQDNNTFYLQDLEGDRDALSDLVITGYLQDKYHGQKFRLDKGNLAHEFIYYDRKDDMHMSPAIYVNGTADDEYMYNYSYSYEIADDANTRTEYTENKIQLPLENGSSLEATEKITRTYADKIDVYMYINKNWLPGERRKEAFPAKNRLKFKTGVSLARDNMDFVFESKEILYLGGGSSEQPALFRSPDLVSPFSGMGYALAALDGKQYFTVVNQGNKQTGENGIFTAVEYVDDIDVLTRNDHGKVKKLVSFDLGKENIQMLGLHAVENSLVAVMLADDILTFRVYDPQDGRLLAELAVPEFDVHGQGKGLSENQDAAAAASGDESWIQYIPHIYENTLSLNITRLNRENYQNGIIISPRYLNIVSVKITDENDENNENNESKHGGSIKIDLLHCIKDYKLNNQVVTNVPAVVPVNNKLVVFAVLRDKQTNEAPSPTPAKISQINEFLYPVHFNIFIFDGIENSCRLLYAGEIVTDADDDGKGYRQAFKNYYWNDDSYQAGTLYSGYDYYENRNIGLITIRGY
;
A
#
# COMPACT_ATOMS: atom_id res chain seq x y z
N MET A 1 -71.49 -1.24 37.98
CA MET A 1 -71.06 0.04 37.36
C MET A 1 -72.17 0.51 36.43
N ASN A 2 -72.86 1.62 36.74
CA ASN A 2 -74.08 2.07 36.05
C ASN A 2 -73.77 2.44 34.58
N ASN A 3 -74.71 2.20 33.65
CA ASN A 3 -74.53 2.50 32.21
C ASN A 3 -74.06 3.95 31.94
N MET A 4 -74.47 4.88 32.79
CA MET A 4 -74.07 6.29 32.73
C MET A 4 -72.57 6.53 32.98
N ASN A 5 -71.91 5.69 33.80
CA ASN A 5 -70.47 5.77 34.05
C ASN A 5 -69.65 5.22 32.86
N LYS A 6 -70.19 4.24 32.12
CA LYS A 6 -69.57 3.74 30.89
C LYS A 6 -69.58 4.79 29.77
N LEU A 7 -70.71 5.48 29.59
CA LEU A 7 -70.84 6.55 28.58
C LEU A 7 -69.90 7.73 28.86
N LYS A 8 -69.84 8.23 30.11
CA LYS A 8 -68.90 9.29 30.50
C LYS A 8 -67.43 8.90 30.29
N LEU A 9 -67.08 7.64 30.54
CA LEU A 9 -65.72 7.12 30.30
C LEU A 9 -65.39 7.10 28.81
N ILE A 10 -66.32 6.63 27.96
CA ILE A 10 -66.13 6.56 26.50
C ILE A 10 -65.94 7.94 25.90
N ASP A 11 -66.71 8.95 26.32
CA ASP A 11 -66.56 10.31 25.78
C ASP A 11 -65.26 10.98 26.27
N LYS A 12 -64.84 10.70 27.51
CA LYS A 12 -63.53 11.14 28.02
C LYS A 12 -62.37 10.50 27.24
N LEU A 13 -62.49 9.21 26.92
CA LEU A 13 -61.52 8.50 26.06
C LEU A 13 -61.52 9.05 24.62
N LYS A 14 -62.68 9.44 24.08
CA LYS A 14 -62.77 10.07 22.75
C LYS A 14 -62.03 11.41 22.68
N MET A 15 -62.05 12.21 23.75
CA MET A 15 -61.29 13.48 23.82
C MET A 15 -59.76 13.27 23.84
N HIS A 16 -59.29 12.07 24.22
CA HIS A 16 -57.85 11.76 24.34
C HIS A 16 -57.32 10.79 23.28
N LYS A 17 -58.08 10.51 22.21
CA LYS A 17 -57.67 9.56 21.15
C LYS A 17 -56.29 9.85 20.56
N HIS A 18 -55.96 11.13 20.35
CA HIS A 18 -54.64 11.52 19.83
C HIS A 18 -53.51 11.25 20.81
N ALA A 19 -53.73 11.47 22.11
CA ALA A 19 -52.75 11.16 23.15
C ALA A 19 -52.52 9.64 23.29
N MET A 20 -53.59 8.85 23.17
CA MET A 20 -53.48 7.38 23.16
C MET A 20 -52.73 6.87 21.93
N ALA A 21 -53.02 7.41 20.75
CA ALA A 21 -52.31 7.07 19.53
C ALA A 21 -50.82 7.42 19.63
N LEU A 22 -50.49 8.63 20.11
CA LEU A 22 -49.10 9.05 20.36
C LEU A 22 -48.39 8.13 21.36
N GLY A 23 -49.06 7.76 22.45
CA GLY A 23 -48.52 6.84 23.45
C GLY A 23 -48.18 5.47 22.87
N VAL A 24 -49.08 4.90 22.06
CA VAL A 24 -48.83 3.62 21.36
C VAL A 24 -47.69 3.77 20.34
N SER A 25 -47.65 4.86 19.58
CA SER A 25 -46.57 5.13 18.63
C SER A 25 -45.20 5.23 19.31
N ILE A 26 -45.10 5.95 20.43
CA ILE A 26 -43.84 6.06 21.20
C ILE A 26 -43.40 4.68 21.71
N ILE A 27 -44.32 3.86 22.23
CA ILE A 27 -44.00 2.50 22.69
C ILE A 27 -43.51 1.65 21.52
N MET A 28 -44.19 1.69 20.38
CA MET A 28 -43.76 0.94 19.19
C MET A 28 -42.37 1.36 18.73
N ILE A 29 -42.10 2.67 18.66
CA ILE A 29 -40.79 3.21 18.30
C ILE A 29 -39.73 2.75 19.30
N ALA A 30 -39.98 2.88 20.62
CA ALA A 30 -39.04 2.47 21.65
C ALA A 30 -38.76 0.95 21.61
N CYS A 31 -39.79 0.12 21.41
CA CYS A 31 -39.63 -1.32 21.24
C CYS A 31 -38.84 -1.66 19.97
N SER A 32 -39.07 -0.97 18.86
CA SER A 32 -38.31 -1.15 17.62
C SER A 32 -36.84 -0.78 17.81
N PHE A 33 -36.54 0.35 18.46
CA PHE A 33 -35.16 0.72 18.77
C PHE A 33 -34.52 -0.30 19.72
N ALA A 34 -35.19 -0.69 20.81
CA ALA A 34 -34.66 -1.69 21.73
C ALA A 34 -34.41 -3.04 21.05
N TYR A 35 -35.26 -3.45 20.10
CA TYR A 35 -35.07 -4.66 19.30
C TYR A 35 -33.88 -4.53 18.34
N ILE A 36 -33.73 -3.39 17.64
CA ILE A 36 -32.58 -3.13 16.77
C ILE A 36 -31.27 -3.13 17.57
N PHE A 37 -31.25 -2.47 18.73
CA PHE A 37 -30.09 -2.47 19.63
C PHE A 37 -29.81 -3.89 20.18
N ALA A 38 -30.83 -4.69 20.48
CA ALA A 38 -30.61 -6.07 20.91
C ALA A 38 -30.09 -6.97 19.77
N MET A 39 -30.39 -6.66 18.51
CA MET A 39 -29.86 -7.40 17.35
C MET A 39 -28.38 -7.12 17.09
N GLN A 40 -27.83 -6.00 17.58
CA GLN A 40 -26.42 -5.66 17.37
C GLN A 40 -25.46 -6.68 18.01
N ASP A 41 -25.91 -7.33 19.09
CA ASP A 41 -25.15 -8.34 19.86
C ASP A 41 -25.41 -9.78 19.38
N ASN A 42 -26.31 -9.95 18.41
CA ASN A 42 -26.69 -11.24 17.84
C ASN A 42 -26.25 -11.34 16.36
N ASN A 43 -25.05 -10.82 16.07
CA ASN A 43 -24.42 -10.98 14.78
C ASN A 43 -23.64 -12.30 14.72
N THR A 44 -23.48 -12.83 13.51
CA THR A 44 -22.56 -13.93 13.28
C THR A 44 -21.15 -13.39 13.49
N PHE A 45 -20.50 -13.76 14.59
CA PHE A 45 -19.11 -13.38 14.88
C PHE A 45 -18.41 -14.47 15.69
N TYR A 46 -17.69 -15.37 15.01
CA TYR A 46 -17.01 -16.49 15.68
C TYR A 46 -15.70 -16.85 14.99
N LEU A 47 -14.83 -17.54 15.73
CA LEU A 47 -13.59 -18.11 15.18
C LEU A 47 -13.84 -19.52 14.68
N GLN A 48 -13.71 -19.71 13.37
CA GLN A 48 -13.73 -21.01 12.71
C GLN A 48 -12.30 -21.57 12.62
N ASP A 49 -12.10 -22.79 13.10
CA ASP A 49 -10.84 -23.51 12.88
C ASP A 49 -10.80 -24.05 11.46
N LEU A 50 -9.71 -23.81 10.75
CA LEU A 50 -9.49 -24.30 9.39
C LEU A 50 -8.46 -25.43 9.37
N GLU A 51 -7.32 -25.24 10.04
CA GLU A 51 -6.22 -26.20 10.06
C GLU A 51 -5.40 -26.06 11.35
N GLY A 52 -4.76 -27.15 11.80
CA GLY A 52 -3.84 -27.13 12.94
C GLY A 52 -4.52 -27.15 14.31
N ASP A 53 -3.79 -26.74 15.34
CA ASP A 53 -4.22 -26.80 16.74
C ASP A 53 -4.47 -25.40 17.32
N ARG A 54 -5.70 -25.14 17.77
CA ARG A 54 -6.11 -23.87 18.36
C ARG A 54 -5.27 -23.49 19.59
N ASP A 55 -4.68 -24.47 20.28
CA ASP A 55 -3.79 -24.23 21.41
C ASP A 55 -2.54 -23.41 21.03
N ALA A 56 -2.21 -23.29 19.73
CA ALA A 56 -1.20 -22.35 19.25
C ALA A 56 -1.49 -20.88 19.60
N LEU A 57 -2.74 -20.54 19.95
CA LEU A 57 -3.18 -19.21 20.40
C LEU A 57 -3.13 -19.01 21.93
N SER A 58 -2.77 -20.04 22.70
CA SER A 58 -2.89 -20.07 24.18
C SER A 58 -2.01 -19.05 24.93
N ASP A 59 -1.00 -18.49 24.27
CA ASP A 59 -0.05 -17.50 24.78
C ASP A 59 -0.14 -16.17 24.00
N LEU A 60 -1.21 -15.98 23.23
CA LEU A 60 -1.43 -14.79 22.41
C LEU A 60 -2.70 -14.04 22.82
N VAL A 61 -2.62 -12.72 22.70
CA VAL A 61 -3.77 -11.81 22.70
C VAL A 61 -3.76 -11.03 21.39
N ILE A 62 -4.78 -11.24 20.56
CA ILE A 62 -4.96 -10.52 19.29
C ILE A 62 -6.17 -9.62 19.44
N THR A 63 -5.98 -8.32 19.25
CA THR A 63 -7.08 -7.35 19.22
C THR A 63 -7.15 -6.69 17.87
N GLY A 64 -8.36 -6.49 17.36
CA GLY A 64 -8.56 -5.88 16.06
C GLY A 64 -9.87 -5.15 15.93
N TYR A 65 -10.01 -4.43 14.82
CA TYR A 65 -11.24 -3.73 14.46
C TYR A 65 -11.66 -4.15 13.05
N LEU A 66 -12.85 -4.73 12.91
CA LEU A 66 -13.51 -4.91 11.62
C LEU A 66 -14.55 -3.81 11.48
N GLN A 67 -14.35 -2.85 10.59
CA GLN A 67 -15.10 -1.60 10.65
C GLN A 67 -15.46 -1.01 9.29
N ASP A 68 -16.53 -0.24 9.24
CA ASP A 68 -16.91 0.61 8.12
C ASP A 68 -17.04 2.09 8.54
N LYS A 69 -17.59 2.92 7.66
CA LYS A 69 -17.76 4.36 7.85
C LYS A 69 -18.63 4.74 9.05
N TYR A 70 -19.53 3.86 9.48
CA TYR A 70 -20.56 4.15 10.49
C TYR A 70 -20.37 3.37 11.79
N HIS A 71 -19.76 2.18 11.72
CA HIS A 71 -19.60 1.31 12.88
C HIS A 71 -18.40 0.38 12.77
N GLY A 72 -17.99 -0.18 13.91
CA GLY A 72 -16.92 -1.16 14.04
C GLY A 72 -17.29 -2.32 14.94
N GLN A 73 -16.66 -3.46 14.69
CA GLN A 73 -16.62 -4.63 15.55
C GLN A 73 -15.21 -4.75 16.09
N LYS A 74 -15.01 -4.28 17.32
CA LYS A 74 -13.77 -4.52 18.03
C LYS A 74 -13.77 -5.96 18.49
N PHE A 75 -12.75 -6.73 18.14
CA PHE A 75 -12.61 -8.09 18.61
C PHE A 75 -11.35 -8.27 19.45
N ARG A 76 -11.41 -9.25 20.34
CA ARG A 76 -10.29 -9.73 21.16
C ARG A 76 -10.31 -11.24 21.11
N LEU A 77 -9.26 -11.82 20.53
CA LEU A 77 -8.96 -13.23 20.60
C LEU A 77 -7.95 -13.46 21.71
N ASP A 78 -8.34 -14.21 22.72
CA ASP A 78 -7.58 -14.43 23.93
C ASP A 78 -7.60 -15.92 24.29
N LYS A 79 -6.44 -16.59 24.17
CA LYS A 79 -6.33 -18.05 24.38
C LYS A 79 -7.31 -18.85 23.53
N GLY A 80 -7.48 -18.45 22.27
CA GLY A 80 -8.45 -19.08 21.35
C GLY A 80 -9.92 -18.72 21.58
N ASN A 81 -10.24 -17.89 22.58
CA ASN A 81 -11.60 -17.41 22.82
C ASN A 81 -11.80 -16.05 22.17
N LEU A 82 -12.79 -15.97 21.28
CA LEU A 82 -13.14 -14.72 20.60
C LEU A 82 -14.23 -13.99 21.39
N ALA A 83 -13.94 -12.76 21.78
CA ALA A 83 -14.92 -11.79 22.25
C ALA A 83 -14.99 -10.62 21.26
N HIS A 84 -16.14 -9.97 21.16
CA HIS A 84 -16.30 -8.78 20.34
C HIS A 84 -17.23 -7.76 20.99
N GLU A 85 -17.13 -6.51 20.52
CA GLU A 85 -17.87 -5.36 20.99
C GLU A 85 -18.23 -4.49 19.79
N PHE A 86 -19.52 -4.18 19.64
CA PHE A 86 -20.03 -3.26 18.63
C PHE A 86 -19.71 -1.82 19.04
N ILE A 87 -19.22 -1.01 18.11
CA ILE A 87 -18.88 0.41 18.30
C ILE A 87 -19.57 1.23 17.21
N TYR A 88 -20.24 2.32 17.60
CA TYR A 88 -20.75 3.32 16.66
C TYR A 88 -19.75 4.46 16.49
N TYR A 89 -19.63 4.98 15.28
CA TYR A 89 -18.82 6.15 14.98
C TYR A 89 -19.72 7.34 14.67
N ASP A 90 -19.48 8.46 15.36
CA ASP A 90 -20.12 9.74 15.06
C ASP A 90 -19.31 10.49 13.98
N ARG A 91 -18.00 10.26 13.94
CA ARG A 91 -17.04 10.93 13.06
C ARG A 91 -16.00 9.93 12.54
N LYS A 92 -15.37 10.28 11.43
CA LYS A 92 -14.26 9.50 10.86
C LYS A 92 -13.10 9.30 11.84
N ASP A 93 -12.85 10.28 12.70
CA ASP A 93 -11.76 10.23 13.68
C ASP A 93 -12.02 9.23 14.83
N ASP A 94 -13.26 8.72 14.95
CA ASP A 94 -13.60 7.65 15.90
C ASP A 94 -13.14 6.27 15.37
N MET A 95 -12.86 6.16 14.06
CA MET A 95 -12.42 4.92 13.42
C MET A 95 -10.98 4.58 13.81
N HIS A 96 -10.74 3.30 14.11
CA HIS A 96 -9.40 2.81 14.45
C HIS A 96 -8.66 2.34 13.20
N MET A 97 -8.16 3.28 12.40
CA MET A 97 -7.43 2.97 11.17
C MET A 97 -6.01 2.51 11.46
N SER A 98 -5.51 1.55 10.67
CA SER A 98 -4.08 1.25 10.66
C SER A 98 -3.29 2.49 10.19
N PRO A 99 -2.06 2.67 10.67
CA PRO A 99 -1.17 3.68 10.12
C PRO A 99 -1.14 3.57 8.59
N ALA A 100 -1.30 4.70 7.90
CA ALA A 100 -1.27 4.71 6.45
C ALA A 100 0.14 4.30 5.98
N ILE A 101 0.20 3.27 5.15
CA ILE A 101 1.43 2.84 4.49
C ILE A 101 1.54 3.66 3.19
N TYR A 102 2.42 4.66 3.20
CA TYR A 102 2.68 5.49 2.02
C TYR A 102 3.77 4.81 1.20
N VAL A 103 3.43 4.26 0.04
CA VAL A 103 4.46 3.57 -0.76
C VAL A 103 5.52 4.58 -1.23
N ASN A 104 5.10 5.75 -1.70
CA ASN A 104 6.02 6.81 -2.12
C ASN A 104 6.31 7.85 -1.02
N GLY A 105 6.22 7.50 0.27
CA GLY A 105 6.42 8.47 1.33
C GLY A 105 6.57 7.90 2.72
N THR A 106 6.72 8.78 3.71
CA THR A 106 6.67 8.44 5.13
C THR A 106 6.08 9.59 5.93
N ALA A 107 5.54 9.28 7.10
CA ALA A 107 5.09 10.26 8.07
C ALA A 107 6.14 10.41 9.17
N ASP A 108 6.35 11.64 9.65
CA ASP A 108 7.22 11.94 10.78
C ASP A 108 6.71 13.21 11.48
N ASP A 109 6.31 13.04 12.74
CA ASP A 109 5.63 14.04 13.56
C ASP A 109 4.38 14.63 12.87
N GLU A 110 4.36 15.94 12.57
CA GLU A 110 3.26 16.65 11.90
C GLU A 110 3.38 16.65 10.35
N TYR A 111 4.41 16.00 9.81
CA TYR A 111 4.77 16.06 8.40
C TYR A 111 4.59 14.74 7.64
N MET A 112 4.23 14.87 6.38
CA MET A 112 4.25 13.80 5.39
C MET A 112 5.30 14.11 4.33
N TYR A 113 6.27 13.24 4.17
CA TYR A 113 7.31 13.34 3.16
C TYR A 113 6.97 12.40 2.01
N ASN A 114 6.77 12.95 0.82
CA ASN A 114 6.51 12.16 -0.39
C ASN A 114 7.65 12.35 -1.37
N TYR A 115 7.98 11.31 -2.13
CA TYR A 115 8.97 11.39 -3.18
C TYR A 115 8.40 11.07 -4.56
N SER A 116 9.09 11.58 -5.57
CA SER A 116 8.89 11.24 -6.97
C SER A 116 10.23 11.26 -7.69
N TYR A 117 10.34 10.53 -8.79
CA TYR A 117 11.49 10.63 -9.68
C TYR A 117 11.23 11.64 -10.79
N SER A 118 12.29 12.32 -11.19
CA SER A 118 12.35 13.11 -12.43
C SER A 118 13.57 12.67 -13.21
N TYR A 119 13.55 12.93 -14.51
CA TYR A 119 14.55 12.43 -15.44
C TYR A 119 15.08 13.57 -16.27
N GLU A 120 16.39 13.59 -16.50
CA GLU A 120 17.05 14.56 -17.38
C GLU A 120 17.95 13.78 -18.35
N ILE A 121 18.16 14.32 -19.55
CA ILE A 121 19.10 13.74 -20.51
C ILE A 121 20.49 13.79 -19.90
N ALA A 122 21.19 12.65 -19.85
CA ALA A 122 22.54 12.61 -19.32
C ALA A 122 23.50 13.42 -20.21
N ASP A 123 24.50 14.07 -19.61
CA ASP A 123 25.45 14.93 -20.34
C ASP A 123 26.25 14.16 -21.42
N ASP A 124 26.41 12.84 -21.25
CA ASP A 124 27.10 11.93 -22.16
C ASP A 124 26.14 11.10 -23.04
N ALA A 125 24.84 11.42 -23.07
CA ALA A 125 23.86 10.74 -23.90
C ALA A 125 24.03 11.07 -25.39
N ASN A 126 23.81 10.08 -26.26
CA ASN A 126 23.55 10.35 -27.67
C ASN A 126 22.12 10.89 -27.82
N THR A 127 21.96 11.94 -28.61
CA THR A 127 20.66 12.56 -28.81
C THR A 127 20.32 12.76 -30.28
N ARG A 128 19.02 12.68 -30.59
CA ARG A 128 18.43 13.08 -31.86
C ARG A 128 17.29 14.04 -31.58
N THR A 129 17.21 15.14 -32.32
CA THR A 129 16.11 16.11 -32.17
C THR A 129 15.28 16.19 -33.45
N GLU A 130 13.96 16.18 -33.28
CA GLU A 130 12.96 16.37 -34.33
C GLU A 130 12.07 17.55 -33.94
N TYR A 131 11.57 18.28 -34.94
CA TYR A 131 10.63 19.38 -34.70
C TYR A 131 9.42 19.29 -35.64
N THR A 132 8.28 19.72 -35.15
CA THR A 132 7.05 19.89 -35.92
C THR A 132 6.46 21.26 -35.65
N GLU A 133 5.92 21.91 -36.67
CA GLU A 133 5.26 23.21 -36.55
C GLU A 133 3.81 23.08 -37.03
N ASN A 134 2.87 23.40 -36.15
CA ASN A 134 1.45 23.31 -36.44
C ASN A 134 0.80 24.68 -36.22
N LYS A 135 -0.03 25.12 -37.17
CA LYS A 135 -0.91 26.27 -36.93
C LYS A 135 -2.04 25.84 -36.01
N ILE A 136 -2.21 26.56 -34.91
CA ILE A 136 -3.26 26.31 -33.91
C ILE A 136 -4.12 27.56 -33.71
N GLN A 137 -5.37 27.35 -33.29
CA GLN A 137 -6.25 28.42 -32.84
C GLN A 137 -6.47 28.27 -31.34
N LEU A 138 -6.00 29.25 -30.56
CA LEU A 138 -6.19 29.28 -29.11
C LEU A 138 -7.49 30.00 -28.79
N PRO A 139 -8.44 29.38 -28.07
CA PRO A 139 -9.68 30.04 -27.67
C PRO A 139 -9.39 31.13 -26.64
N LEU A 140 -10.06 32.28 -26.78
CA LEU A 140 -10.05 33.39 -25.83
C LEU A 140 -11.38 33.43 -25.07
N GLU A 141 -11.38 33.94 -23.83
CA GLU A 141 -12.57 33.98 -22.97
C GLU A 141 -13.78 34.72 -23.58
N ASN A 142 -13.51 35.68 -24.47
CA ASN A 142 -14.53 36.44 -25.18
C ASN A 142 -15.17 35.68 -26.36
N GLY A 143 -14.83 34.41 -26.55
CA GLY A 143 -15.32 33.55 -27.63
C GLY A 143 -14.62 33.74 -28.98
N SER A 144 -13.62 34.61 -29.08
CA SER A 144 -12.75 34.70 -30.26
C SER A 144 -11.59 33.69 -30.18
N SER A 145 -10.86 33.51 -31.27
CA SER A 145 -9.64 32.70 -31.28
C SER A 145 -8.43 33.51 -31.72
N LEU A 146 -7.27 33.17 -31.17
CA LEU A 146 -5.97 33.72 -31.55
C LEU A 146 -5.21 32.68 -32.37
N GLU A 147 -4.81 33.05 -33.59
CA GLU A 147 -3.91 32.21 -34.38
C GLU A 147 -2.50 32.25 -33.81
N ALA A 148 -1.93 31.06 -33.59
CA ALA A 148 -0.56 30.88 -33.14
C ALA A 148 0.08 29.70 -33.89
N THR A 149 1.41 29.62 -33.83
CA THR A 149 2.17 28.45 -34.32
C THR A 149 2.71 27.70 -33.11
N GLU A 150 2.31 26.43 -32.96
CA GLU A 150 2.86 25.51 -31.97
C GLU A 150 4.05 24.80 -32.60
N LYS A 151 5.24 25.04 -32.05
CA LYS A 151 6.46 24.31 -32.38
C LYS A 151 6.70 23.27 -31.29
N ILE A 152 6.61 21.99 -31.66
CA ILE A 152 6.88 20.86 -30.77
C ILE A 152 8.27 20.33 -31.11
N THR A 153 9.16 20.36 -30.13
CA THR A 153 10.52 19.78 -30.25
C THR A 153 10.58 18.49 -29.46
N ARG A 154 10.90 17.39 -30.12
CA ARG A 154 11.12 16.08 -29.51
C ARG A 154 12.59 15.73 -29.53
N THR A 155 13.18 15.54 -28.37
CA THR A 155 14.55 15.05 -28.20
C THR A 155 14.51 13.61 -27.72
N TYR A 156 15.12 12.73 -28.51
CA TYR A 156 15.30 11.33 -28.21
C TYR A 156 16.70 11.14 -27.63
N ALA A 157 16.83 10.38 -26.56
CA ALA A 157 18.10 10.09 -25.89
C ALA A 157 18.22 8.58 -25.62
N ASP A 158 19.45 8.06 -25.60
CA ASP A 158 19.75 6.68 -25.21
C ASP A 158 20.12 6.54 -23.72
N LYS A 159 20.36 7.68 -23.04
CA LYS A 159 20.72 7.72 -21.63
C LYS A 159 20.09 8.91 -20.91
N ILE A 160 19.61 8.65 -19.69
CA ILE A 160 19.03 9.65 -18.80
C ILE A 160 19.59 9.50 -17.38
N ASP A 161 19.66 10.61 -16.67
CA ASP A 161 19.99 10.67 -15.26
C ASP A 161 18.73 10.72 -14.40
N VAL A 162 18.76 10.03 -13.26
CA VAL A 162 17.67 9.99 -12.29
C VAL A 162 17.88 11.10 -11.26
N TYR A 163 16.85 11.89 -11.06
CA TYR A 163 16.74 12.87 -10.00
C TYR A 163 15.63 12.47 -9.05
N MET A 164 15.84 12.67 -7.76
CA MET A 164 14.81 12.46 -6.74
C MET A 164 14.26 13.81 -6.29
N TYR A 165 12.94 13.91 -6.20
CA TYR A 165 12.22 15.06 -5.71
C TYR A 165 11.47 14.67 -4.43
N ILE A 166 11.69 15.40 -3.34
CA ILE A 166 11.03 15.19 -2.05
C ILE A 166 10.16 16.40 -1.72
N ASN A 167 8.91 16.13 -1.37
CA ASN A 167 7.93 17.09 -0.90
C ASN A 167 7.64 16.86 0.57
N LYS A 168 7.89 17.88 1.40
CA LYS A 168 7.43 17.94 2.79
C LYS A 168 6.06 18.62 2.84
N ASN A 169 5.03 17.90 3.26
CA ASN A 169 3.67 18.40 3.38
C ASN A 169 3.20 18.28 4.83
N TRP A 170 2.13 18.98 5.18
CA TRP A 170 1.39 18.69 6.42
C TRP A 170 0.75 17.31 6.35
N LEU A 171 0.65 16.61 7.48
CA LEU A 171 -0.14 15.39 7.54
C LEU A 171 -1.62 15.69 7.19
N PRO A 172 -2.26 14.84 6.36
CA PRO A 172 -3.67 15.00 6.03
C PRO A 172 -4.55 15.06 7.29
N GLY A 173 -5.52 15.97 7.31
CA GLY A 173 -6.47 16.13 8.42
C GLY A 173 -6.17 17.31 9.35
N GLU A 174 -4.93 17.81 9.35
CA GLU A 174 -4.59 18.99 10.12
C GLU A 174 -4.99 20.28 9.39
N ARG A 175 -5.90 21.06 9.99
CA ARG A 175 -6.26 22.38 9.47
C ARG A 175 -5.17 23.40 9.83
N ARG A 176 -4.25 23.65 8.91
CA ARG A 176 -3.21 24.68 9.03
C ARG A 176 -3.61 25.93 8.24
N LYS A 177 -3.09 27.09 8.64
CA LYS A 177 -3.32 28.36 7.91
C LYS A 177 -2.53 28.41 6.60
N GLU A 178 -1.37 27.76 6.58
CA GLU A 178 -0.46 27.69 5.45
C GLU A 178 -0.73 26.41 4.65
N ALA A 179 -0.71 26.50 3.32
CA ALA A 179 -0.95 25.35 2.45
C ALA A 179 0.18 24.30 2.54
N PHE A 180 1.41 24.75 2.80
CA PHE A 180 2.59 23.90 2.93
C PHE A 180 3.49 24.39 4.06
N PRO A 181 4.32 23.50 4.66
CA PRO A 181 5.41 23.91 5.55
C PRO A 181 6.39 24.86 4.84
N ALA A 182 7.06 25.72 5.59
CA ALA A 182 8.22 26.47 5.07
C ALA A 182 9.34 25.51 4.69
N LYS A 183 10.11 25.84 3.64
CA LYS A 183 11.20 25.01 3.12
C LYS A 183 10.76 23.56 2.91
N ASN A 184 9.92 23.35 1.92
CA ASN A 184 9.21 22.09 1.72
C ASN A 184 9.70 21.25 0.55
N ARG A 185 10.70 21.70 -0.21
CA ARG A 185 11.18 21.01 -1.41
C ARG A 185 12.65 20.62 -1.32
N LEU A 186 12.97 19.51 -1.95
CA LEU A 186 14.33 19.01 -2.14
C LEU A 186 14.38 18.29 -3.50
N LYS A 187 15.34 18.65 -4.34
CA LYS A 187 15.65 17.95 -5.61
C LYS A 187 17.15 17.64 -5.62
N PHE A 188 17.55 16.45 -6.04
CA PHE A 188 18.98 16.19 -6.22
C PHE A 188 19.23 15.11 -7.28
N LYS A 189 20.38 15.21 -7.94
CA LYS A 189 20.90 14.18 -8.84
C LYS A 189 21.34 12.99 -7.99
N THR A 190 20.81 11.80 -8.26
CA THR A 190 21.05 10.64 -7.40
C THR A 190 22.38 9.95 -7.70
N GLY A 191 22.94 10.16 -8.89
CA GLY A 191 24.09 9.42 -9.40
C GLY A 191 23.73 8.13 -10.14
N VAL A 192 22.43 7.81 -10.21
CA VAL A 192 21.89 6.68 -10.98
C VAL A 192 21.49 7.15 -12.37
N SER A 193 21.82 6.37 -13.39
CA SER A 193 21.44 6.62 -14.79
C SER A 193 20.83 5.37 -15.41
N LEU A 194 19.89 5.56 -16.34
CA LEU A 194 19.36 4.51 -17.20
C LEU A 194 19.97 4.66 -18.60
N ALA A 195 20.47 3.57 -19.15
CA ALA A 195 21.03 3.52 -20.50
C ALA A 195 20.37 2.41 -21.30
N ARG A 196 20.13 2.66 -22.59
CA ARG A 196 19.50 1.74 -23.53
C ARG A 196 20.28 1.71 -24.84
N ASP A 197 20.15 0.63 -25.59
CA ASP A 197 20.83 0.49 -26.88
C ASP A 197 20.25 1.41 -27.96
N ASN A 198 19.01 1.88 -27.77
CA ASN A 198 18.29 2.76 -28.68
C ASN A 198 17.97 4.10 -28.01
N MET A 199 17.84 5.16 -28.81
CA MET A 199 17.37 6.48 -28.35
C MET A 199 15.84 6.51 -28.22
N ASP A 200 15.29 5.83 -27.20
CA ASP A 200 13.85 5.71 -26.96
C ASP A 200 13.36 6.51 -25.74
N PHE A 201 14.25 7.17 -25.00
CA PHE A 201 13.87 8.19 -24.02
C PHE A 201 13.47 9.48 -24.73
N VAL A 202 12.18 9.81 -24.69
CA VAL A 202 11.64 10.97 -25.40
C VAL A 202 11.38 12.11 -24.42
N PHE A 203 11.89 13.28 -24.77
CA PHE A 203 11.61 14.55 -24.12
C PHE A 203 10.89 15.46 -25.11
N GLU A 204 9.80 16.10 -24.70
CA GLU A 204 9.02 16.98 -25.56
C GLU A 204 8.92 18.37 -24.93
N SER A 205 9.39 19.39 -25.64
CA SER A 205 9.14 20.80 -25.30
C SER A 205 8.20 21.43 -26.32
N LYS A 206 7.46 22.46 -25.89
CA LYS A 206 6.50 23.16 -26.73
C LYS A 206 6.75 24.65 -26.67
N GLU A 207 6.82 25.29 -27.83
CA GLU A 207 6.92 26.74 -27.96
C GLU A 207 5.72 27.23 -28.76
N ILE A 208 4.96 28.17 -28.19
CA ILE A 208 3.82 28.81 -28.87
C ILE A 208 4.27 30.19 -29.33
N LEU A 209 4.26 30.40 -30.64
CA LEU A 209 4.63 31.67 -31.29
C LEU A 209 3.37 32.42 -31.71
N TYR A 210 3.20 33.64 -31.21
CA TYR A 210 2.03 34.48 -31.52
C TYR A 210 2.31 35.38 -32.74
N LEU A 211 1.33 35.54 -33.64
CA LEU A 211 1.48 36.36 -34.86
C LEU A 211 1.80 37.84 -34.58
N GLY A 212 1.40 38.37 -33.41
CA GLY A 212 1.69 39.73 -32.97
C GLY A 212 3.05 39.92 -32.30
N GLY A 213 3.88 38.87 -32.24
CA GLY A 213 5.12 38.85 -31.46
C GLY A 213 4.91 38.28 -30.05
N GLY A 214 6.00 37.80 -29.46
CA GLY A 214 6.01 37.07 -28.19
C GLY A 214 5.96 35.55 -28.38
N SER A 215 6.44 34.83 -27.37
CA SER A 215 6.40 33.37 -27.31
C SER A 215 6.05 32.91 -25.90
N SER A 216 5.53 31.68 -25.79
CA SER A 216 5.40 30.96 -24.53
C SER A 216 6.11 29.63 -24.68
N GLU A 217 7.04 29.33 -23.77
CA GLU A 217 7.77 28.07 -23.76
C GLU A 217 7.28 27.19 -22.62
N GLN A 218 7.06 25.92 -22.93
CA GLN A 218 6.89 24.86 -21.95
C GLN A 218 8.22 24.08 -21.86
N PRO A 219 8.71 23.81 -20.65
CA PRO A 219 9.95 23.07 -20.48
C PRO A 219 9.83 21.66 -21.08
N ALA A 220 10.98 21.05 -21.38
CA ALA A 220 11.01 19.69 -21.88
C ALA A 220 10.41 18.73 -20.83
N LEU A 221 9.35 18.03 -21.20
CA LEU A 221 8.68 17.02 -20.38
C LEU A 221 9.09 15.63 -20.85
N PHE A 222 9.40 14.76 -19.92
CA PHE A 222 9.67 13.36 -20.20
C PHE A 222 8.39 12.64 -20.66
N ARG A 223 8.46 11.91 -21.78
CA ARG A 223 7.31 11.28 -22.47
C ARG A 223 7.41 9.75 -22.55
N SER A 224 8.43 9.13 -21.95
CA SER A 224 8.60 7.68 -21.95
C SER A 224 8.46 7.04 -20.56
N PRO A 225 7.40 7.32 -19.77
CA PRO A 225 7.26 6.79 -18.41
C PRO A 225 7.30 5.25 -18.37
N ASP A 226 6.73 4.61 -19.39
CA ASP A 226 6.68 3.15 -19.53
C ASP A 226 8.08 2.50 -19.62
N LEU A 227 9.13 3.27 -19.96
CA LEU A 227 10.50 2.76 -20.10
C LEU A 227 11.34 2.87 -18.82
N VAL A 228 10.94 3.73 -17.87
CA VAL A 228 11.76 4.04 -16.68
C VAL A 228 11.19 3.43 -15.41
N SER A 229 9.88 3.22 -15.39
CA SER A 229 9.23 2.54 -14.29
C SER A 229 7.92 1.95 -14.80
N PRO A 230 7.79 0.62 -14.89
CA PRO A 230 6.47 0.04 -15.04
C PRO A 230 5.61 0.27 -13.78
N PHE A 231 6.18 0.75 -12.65
CA PHE A 231 5.52 0.87 -11.35
C PHE A 231 6.00 2.06 -10.51
N SER A 232 5.77 3.28 -11.00
CA SER A 232 5.97 4.51 -10.22
C SER A 232 5.10 4.47 -8.96
N GLY A 233 5.68 4.06 -7.83
CA GLY A 233 4.99 3.95 -6.55
C GLY A 233 4.96 2.56 -5.91
N MET A 234 5.91 1.65 -6.20
CA MET A 234 5.98 0.30 -5.60
C MET A 234 7.20 -0.02 -4.74
N GLY A 235 7.99 0.96 -4.33
CA GLY A 235 9.12 0.74 -3.41
C GLY A 235 9.08 1.72 -2.24
N TYR A 236 9.76 1.40 -1.14
CA TYR A 236 9.79 2.24 0.06
C TYR A 236 11.11 2.99 0.10
N ALA A 237 11.26 4.01 -0.74
CA ALA A 237 12.56 4.67 -0.91
C ALA A 237 12.91 5.70 0.19
N LEU A 238 12.04 5.84 1.21
CA LEU A 238 12.12 6.92 2.19
C LEU A 238 11.85 6.38 3.60
N ALA A 239 12.73 6.72 4.53
CA ALA A 239 12.57 6.45 5.96
C ALA A 239 12.73 7.74 6.77
N ALA A 240 12.06 7.82 7.92
CA ALA A 240 12.27 8.88 8.90
C ALA A 240 12.73 8.27 10.22
N LEU A 241 13.73 8.88 10.84
CA LEU A 241 14.31 8.45 12.11
C LEU A 241 14.85 9.68 12.84
N ASP A 242 14.45 9.87 14.10
CA ASP A 242 14.85 10.98 14.97
C ASP A 242 14.70 12.38 14.31
N GLY A 243 13.58 12.60 13.61
CA GLY A 243 13.29 13.85 12.92
C GLY A 243 14.13 14.11 11.66
N LYS A 244 14.96 13.15 11.25
CA LYS A 244 15.76 13.19 10.01
C LYS A 244 15.14 12.29 8.95
N GLN A 245 15.29 12.70 7.69
CA GLN A 245 14.78 11.96 6.55
C GLN A 245 15.94 11.33 5.77
N TYR A 246 15.74 10.07 5.43
CA TYR A 246 16.69 9.23 4.72
C TYR A 246 16.06 8.72 3.43
N PHE A 247 16.85 8.70 2.36
CA PHE A 247 16.37 8.38 1.02
C PHE A 247 17.30 7.39 0.34
N THR A 248 16.75 6.58 -0.56
CA THR A 248 17.49 5.75 -1.51
C THR A 248 16.82 5.82 -2.88
N VAL A 249 17.42 5.22 -3.92
CA VAL A 249 16.77 5.06 -5.22
C VAL A 249 16.40 3.59 -5.40
N VAL A 250 15.11 3.31 -5.55
CA VAL A 250 14.62 1.97 -5.89
C VAL A 250 14.90 1.70 -7.37
N ASN A 251 15.58 0.60 -7.67
CA ASN A 251 16.13 0.32 -9.00
C ASN A 251 15.82 -1.09 -9.56
N GLN A 252 14.63 -1.62 -9.29
CA GLN A 252 14.19 -2.89 -9.91
C GLN A 252 13.89 -2.77 -11.42
N GLY A 253 14.05 -3.89 -12.12
CA GLY A 253 13.52 -4.14 -13.47
C GLY A 253 14.36 -3.56 -14.63
N ASN A 254 14.94 -2.37 -14.46
CA ASN A 254 15.74 -1.73 -15.50
C ASN A 254 17.23 -1.91 -15.27
N LYS A 255 18.00 -2.02 -16.37
CA LYS A 255 19.46 -1.97 -16.32
C LYS A 255 19.92 -0.56 -15.98
N GLN A 256 20.13 -0.32 -14.68
CA GLN A 256 20.61 0.95 -14.17
C GLN A 256 22.13 0.91 -13.98
N THR A 257 22.77 2.06 -14.11
CA THR A 257 24.23 2.23 -13.98
C THR A 257 24.53 3.42 -13.07
N GLY A 258 25.80 3.57 -12.68
CA GLY A 258 26.25 4.66 -11.83
C GLY A 258 26.33 4.28 -10.36
N GLU A 259 26.15 5.26 -9.49
CA GLU A 259 26.36 5.12 -8.04
C GLU A 259 25.08 5.49 -7.28
N ASN A 260 24.36 4.47 -6.83
CA ASN A 260 23.23 4.63 -5.92
C ASN A 260 23.73 4.88 -4.49
N GLY A 261 22.83 5.12 -3.53
CA GLY A 261 23.24 5.37 -2.16
C GLY A 261 22.11 5.60 -1.18
N ILE A 262 22.48 5.72 0.09
CA ILE A 262 21.61 6.26 1.14
C ILE A 262 21.96 7.72 1.33
N PHE A 263 20.97 8.59 1.25
CA PHE A 263 21.10 10.03 1.38
C PHE A 263 20.35 10.51 2.61
N THR A 264 20.80 11.62 3.21
CA THR A 264 20.04 12.32 4.26
C THR A 264 19.84 13.78 3.86
N ALA A 265 18.67 14.33 4.18
CA ALA A 265 18.36 15.74 3.94
C ALA A 265 19.21 16.62 4.88
N VAL A 266 19.89 17.61 4.31
CA VAL A 266 20.63 18.64 5.05
C VAL A 266 19.84 19.94 5.06
N GLU A 267 19.23 20.29 3.92
CA GLU A 267 18.48 21.53 3.76
C GLU A 267 17.36 21.34 2.74
N TYR A 268 16.17 21.79 3.10
CA TYR A 268 15.06 21.99 2.16
C TYR A 268 14.98 23.47 1.75
N VAL A 269 14.36 23.72 0.61
CA VAL A 269 14.12 25.06 0.04
C VAL A 269 12.64 25.30 -0.19
N ASP A 270 12.26 26.56 -0.39
CA ASP A 270 10.87 26.93 -0.68
C ASP A 270 10.48 26.54 -2.12
N ASP A 271 9.19 26.25 -2.32
CA ASP A 271 8.64 25.90 -3.64
C ASP A 271 8.95 26.95 -4.73
N ILE A 272 8.93 28.23 -4.36
CA ILE A 272 9.28 29.32 -5.27
C ILE A 272 10.76 29.27 -5.68
N ASP A 273 11.66 28.91 -4.76
CA ASP A 273 13.09 28.82 -5.08
C ASP A 273 13.34 27.69 -6.08
N VAL A 274 12.67 26.54 -5.95
CA VAL A 274 12.77 25.46 -6.94
C VAL A 274 12.26 25.89 -8.33
N LEU A 275 11.21 26.69 -8.37
CA LEU A 275 10.61 27.17 -9.63
C LEU A 275 11.41 28.30 -10.29
N THR A 276 12.11 29.12 -9.51
CA THR A 276 12.72 30.38 -9.99
C THR A 276 14.26 30.37 -9.96
N ARG A 277 14.88 29.42 -9.27
CA ARG A 277 16.33 29.37 -9.02
C ARG A 277 16.82 27.92 -9.10
N ASN A 278 18.08 27.73 -9.49
CA ASN A 278 18.75 26.43 -9.46
C ASN A 278 19.05 25.94 -8.03
N ASP A 279 18.37 26.46 -7.00
CA ASP A 279 18.54 25.98 -5.64
C ASP A 279 17.55 24.83 -5.41
N HIS A 280 18.10 23.69 -5.03
CA HIS A 280 17.38 22.43 -4.99
C HIS A 280 17.43 21.81 -3.59
N GLY A 281 17.82 22.57 -2.58
CA GLY A 281 18.15 22.03 -1.28
C GLY A 281 19.46 21.25 -1.31
N LYS A 282 19.78 20.59 -0.21
CA LYS A 282 21.05 19.87 -0.05
C LYS A 282 20.82 18.51 0.60
N VAL A 283 21.49 17.51 0.05
CA VAL A 283 21.61 16.18 0.64
C VAL A 283 23.06 15.88 0.99
N LYS A 284 23.25 15.00 1.97
CA LYS A 284 24.52 14.33 2.23
C LYS A 284 24.35 12.86 1.86
N LYS A 285 25.21 12.35 0.97
CA LYS A 285 25.31 10.90 0.73
C LYS A 285 26.04 10.26 1.91
N LEU A 286 25.42 9.27 2.54
CA LEU A 286 25.95 8.50 3.67
C LEU A 286 26.59 7.20 3.21
N VAL A 287 25.93 6.52 2.27
CA VAL A 287 26.35 5.23 1.72
C VAL A 287 26.35 5.31 0.21
N SER A 288 27.31 4.64 -0.43
CA SER A 288 27.44 4.52 -1.87
C SER A 288 27.32 3.05 -2.29
N PHE A 289 26.58 2.79 -3.36
CA PHE A 289 26.44 1.47 -4.00
C PHE A 289 26.85 1.60 -5.45
N ASP A 290 27.89 0.90 -5.88
CA ASP A 290 28.34 0.92 -7.27
C ASP A 290 27.52 -0.11 -8.08
N LEU A 291 26.51 0.35 -8.82
CA LEU A 291 25.60 -0.51 -9.59
C LEU A 291 26.31 -1.23 -10.75
N GLY A 292 27.50 -0.76 -11.15
CA GLY A 292 28.30 -1.42 -12.19
C GLY A 292 29.18 -2.55 -11.65
N LYS A 293 29.47 -2.55 -10.35
CA LYS A 293 30.30 -3.58 -9.69
C LYS A 293 29.48 -4.55 -8.86
N GLU A 294 28.45 -4.06 -8.19
CA GLU A 294 27.56 -4.83 -7.34
C GLU A 294 26.26 -5.09 -8.12
N ASN A 295 25.86 -6.35 -8.27
CA ASN A 295 24.56 -6.69 -8.86
C ASN A 295 23.46 -6.42 -7.82
N ILE A 296 23.18 -5.15 -7.56
CA ILE A 296 22.25 -4.71 -6.53
C ILE A 296 21.00 -4.07 -7.13
N GLN A 297 19.85 -4.54 -6.67
CA GLN A 297 18.56 -3.90 -6.85
C GLN A 297 18.03 -3.49 -5.48
N MET A 298 18.00 -2.20 -5.20
CA MET A 298 17.38 -1.61 -4.03
C MET A 298 15.86 -1.73 -4.13
N LEU A 299 15.23 -2.28 -3.08
CA LEU A 299 13.79 -2.45 -2.98
C LEU A 299 13.17 -1.41 -2.03
N GLY A 300 13.90 -1.02 -1.00
CA GLY A 300 13.53 0.09 -0.12
C GLY A 300 14.45 0.25 1.08
N LEU A 301 14.10 1.21 1.93
CA LEU A 301 14.84 1.64 3.10
C LEU A 301 13.85 1.86 4.25
N HIS A 302 14.13 1.26 5.41
CA HIS A 302 13.28 1.34 6.60
C HIS A 302 14.07 1.81 7.81
N ALA A 303 13.43 2.52 8.72
CA ALA A 303 13.97 2.77 10.05
C ALA A 303 13.44 1.70 11.00
N VAL A 304 14.34 0.95 11.64
CA VAL A 304 13.99 -0.08 12.64
C VAL A 304 14.80 0.21 13.88
N GLU A 305 14.11 0.55 14.97
CA GLU A 305 14.73 1.13 16.17
C GLU A 305 15.64 2.32 15.78
N ASN A 306 16.91 2.27 16.16
CA ASN A 306 17.90 3.32 15.91
C ASN A 306 18.76 3.07 14.65
N SER A 307 18.33 2.20 13.74
CA SER A 307 19.11 1.79 12.56
C SER A 307 18.35 1.96 11.26
N LEU A 308 19.10 2.09 10.16
CA LEU A 308 18.55 2.07 8.80
C LEU A 308 18.73 0.68 8.19
N VAL A 309 17.65 0.10 7.69
CA VAL A 309 17.67 -1.23 7.05
C VAL A 309 17.38 -1.07 5.57
N ALA A 310 18.39 -1.29 4.74
CA ALA A 310 18.22 -1.36 3.31
C ALA A 310 17.80 -2.77 2.90
N VAL A 311 16.66 -2.87 2.22
CA VAL A 311 16.13 -4.11 1.65
C VAL A 311 16.48 -4.11 0.17
N MET A 312 17.27 -5.09 -0.26
CA MET A 312 17.78 -5.17 -1.62
C MET A 312 17.81 -6.62 -2.13
N LEU A 313 17.95 -6.79 -3.45
CA LEU A 313 18.46 -8.01 -4.06
C LEU A 313 19.93 -7.78 -4.34
N ALA A 314 20.81 -8.55 -3.73
CA ALA A 314 22.23 -8.56 -4.02
C ALA A 314 22.56 -9.91 -4.66
N ASP A 315 23.07 -9.89 -5.89
CA ASP A 315 23.24 -11.11 -6.70
C ASP A 315 21.94 -11.93 -6.79
N ASP A 316 20.82 -11.23 -6.97
CA ASP A 316 19.46 -11.78 -7.02
C ASP A 316 18.97 -12.47 -5.73
N ILE A 317 19.71 -12.35 -4.63
CA ILE A 317 19.34 -12.86 -3.31
C ILE A 317 18.79 -11.73 -2.45
N LEU A 318 17.61 -11.96 -1.85
CA LEU A 318 17.04 -11.02 -0.88
C LEU A 318 18.02 -10.81 0.28
N THR A 319 18.45 -9.56 0.45
CA THR A 319 19.50 -9.18 1.38
C THR A 319 19.06 -7.95 2.18
N PHE A 320 19.34 -7.99 3.48
CA PHE A 320 19.12 -6.92 4.43
C PHE A 320 20.48 -6.38 4.88
N ARG A 321 20.72 -5.09 4.69
CA ARG A 321 21.92 -4.41 5.19
C ARG A 321 21.52 -3.35 6.21
N VAL A 322 22.06 -3.45 7.42
CA VAL A 322 21.80 -2.54 8.54
C VAL A 322 22.91 -1.49 8.60
N TYR A 323 22.54 -0.21 8.63
CA TYR A 323 23.47 0.92 8.64
C TYR A 323 23.23 1.84 9.84
N ASP A 324 24.33 2.44 10.30
CA ASP A 324 24.30 3.53 11.26
C ASP A 324 23.75 4.81 10.60
N PRO A 325 22.68 5.41 11.13
CA PRO A 325 22.08 6.61 10.56
C PRO A 325 22.95 7.88 10.66
N GLN A 326 24.01 7.88 11.45
CA GLN A 326 24.88 9.06 11.65
C GLN A 326 25.99 9.16 10.61
N ASP A 327 26.67 8.04 10.33
CA ASP A 327 27.85 8.00 9.47
C ASP A 327 27.71 7.08 8.25
N GLY A 328 26.64 6.28 8.16
CA GLY A 328 26.41 5.35 7.06
C GLY A 328 27.26 4.07 7.15
N ARG A 329 27.90 3.78 8.29
CA ARG A 329 28.68 2.55 8.47
C ARG A 329 27.76 1.33 8.41
N LEU A 330 28.15 0.32 7.62
CA LEU A 330 27.49 -0.98 7.65
C LEU A 330 27.73 -1.64 9.00
N LEU A 331 26.64 -1.96 9.70
CA LEU A 331 26.64 -2.56 11.02
C LEU A 331 26.47 -4.07 10.94
N ALA A 332 25.56 -4.54 10.09
CA ALA A 332 25.27 -5.96 9.91
C ALA A 332 24.66 -6.25 8.52
N GLU A 333 24.77 -7.50 8.06
CA GLU A 333 24.19 -7.95 6.80
C GLU A 333 23.63 -9.37 6.96
N LEU A 334 22.48 -9.61 6.32
CA LEU A 334 21.84 -10.93 6.24
C LEU A 334 21.31 -11.16 4.83
N ALA A 335 21.84 -12.17 4.16
CA ALA A 335 21.29 -12.72 2.93
C ALA A 335 20.31 -13.85 3.24
N VAL A 336 19.20 -13.94 2.51
CA VAL A 336 18.15 -14.96 2.66
C VAL A 336 18.07 -15.79 1.37
N PRO A 337 19.03 -16.70 1.13
CA PRO A 337 19.12 -17.47 -0.12
C PRO A 337 17.92 -18.40 -0.35
N GLU A 338 17.18 -18.76 0.70
CA GLU A 338 15.93 -19.51 0.61
C GLU A 338 14.89 -18.77 -0.24
N PHE A 339 14.95 -17.44 -0.23
CA PHE A 339 14.07 -16.56 -0.98
C PHE A 339 14.63 -16.21 -2.37
N ASP A 340 14.79 -17.22 -3.23
CA ASP A 340 15.10 -17.00 -4.64
C ASP A 340 13.95 -16.29 -5.37
N VAL A 341 14.26 -15.14 -5.98
CA VAL A 341 13.33 -14.26 -6.72
C VAL A 341 13.05 -14.79 -8.12
N HIS A 342 14.04 -15.40 -8.76
CA HIS A 342 13.94 -15.89 -10.13
C HIS A 342 13.19 -17.19 -10.25
N GLY A 343 12.73 -17.72 -9.11
CA GLY A 343 11.79 -18.84 -9.01
C GLY A 343 12.01 -19.81 -10.14
N GLN A 344 13.13 -20.56 -10.13
CA GLN A 344 13.30 -21.65 -11.10
C GLN A 344 12.01 -22.46 -11.12
N GLY A 345 11.27 -22.34 -12.21
CA GLY A 345 10.12 -23.14 -12.54
C GLY A 345 10.53 -24.57 -12.80
N LYS A 346 11.19 -25.24 -11.83
CA LYS A 346 11.53 -26.66 -11.88
C LYS A 346 10.28 -27.57 -11.93
N GLY A 347 9.09 -27.00 -11.99
CA GLY A 347 7.82 -27.69 -12.27
C GLY A 347 7.20 -27.37 -13.63
N LEU A 348 7.76 -26.48 -14.44
CA LEU A 348 7.38 -26.24 -15.83
C LEU A 348 8.37 -27.00 -16.72
N SER A 349 7.88 -27.66 -17.77
CA SER A 349 8.71 -28.57 -18.58
C SER A 349 9.97 -27.88 -19.12
N GLU A 350 11.11 -28.58 -19.14
CA GLU A 350 12.44 -28.14 -19.66
C GLU A 350 12.42 -27.45 -21.04
N ASN A 351 11.32 -27.54 -21.79
CA ASN A 351 11.16 -26.88 -23.09
C ASN A 351 10.61 -25.44 -23.04
N GLN A 352 10.12 -24.93 -21.89
CA GLN A 352 9.64 -23.54 -21.76
C GLN A 352 10.70 -22.56 -21.23
N ASP A 353 11.69 -23.05 -20.50
CA ASP A 353 12.72 -22.22 -19.86
C ASP A 353 13.64 -21.51 -20.86
N ALA A 354 13.90 -22.12 -22.04
CA ALA A 354 14.72 -21.50 -23.08
C ALA A 354 14.03 -20.32 -23.78
N ALA A 355 12.69 -20.32 -23.84
CA ALA A 355 11.92 -19.22 -24.42
C ALA A 355 11.72 -18.07 -23.41
N ALA A 356 11.52 -18.38 -22.13
CA ALA A 356 11.42 -17.38 -21.06
C ALA A 356 12.74 -16.62 -20.81
N ALA A 357 13.87 -17.34 -20.85
CA ALA A 357 15.20 -16.72 -20.78
C ALA A 357 15.50 -15.82 -22.01
N ALA A 358 14.92 -16.14 -23.17
CA ALA A 358 15.06 -15.34 -24.39
C ALA A 358 14.06 -14.18 -24.48
N SER A 359 12.92 -14.25 -23.80
CA SER A 359 11.90 -13.19 -23.79
C SER A 359 12.17 -12.10 -22.75
N GLY A 360 13.19 -12.26 -21.91
CA GLY A 360 13.47 -11.32 -20.83
C GLY A 360 12.25 -11.17 -19.92
N ASP A 361 11.73 -12.29 -19.39
CA ASP A 361 10.60 -12.24 -18.47
C ASP A 361 11.06 -11.57 -17.17
N GLU A 362 10.92 -10.25 -17.14
CA GLU A 362 11.23 -9.40 -16.01
C GLU A 362 10.27 -9.77 -14.88
N SER A 363 10.71 -10.65 -13.98
CA SER A 363 10.06 -10.82 -12.69
C SER A 363 10.58 -9.74 -11.73
N TRP A 364 9.69 -9.16 -10.95
CA TRP A 364 10.06 -8.18 -9.93
C TRP A 364 9.31 -8.46 -8.62
N ILE A 365 9.77 -7.82 -7.56
CA ILE A 365 9.24 -8.00 -6.22
C ILE A 365 8.56 -6.72 -5.76
N GLN A 366 7.30 -6.83 -5.39
CA GLN A 366 6.66 -5.85 -4.51
C GLN A 366 6.64 -6.41 -3.09
N TYR A 367 6.71 -5.55 -2.07
CA TYR A 367 6.46 -6.00 -0.71
C TYR A 367 5.66 -4.97 0.09
N ILE A 368 5.19 -5.38 1.26
CA ILE A 368 4.60 -4.52 2.28
C ILE A 368 5.40 -4.73 3.58
N PRO A 369 6.03 -3.69 4.15
CA PRO A 369 6.76 -3.79 5.39
C PRO A 369 5.81 -3.78 6.59
N HIS A 370 6.18 -4.54 7.62
CA HIS A 370 5.58 -4.53 8.94
C HIS A 370 6.72 -4.40 9.94
N ILE A 371 6.75 -3.29 10.66
CA ILE A 371 7.78 -3.01 11.67
C ILE A 371 7.12 -3.16 13.03
N TYR A 372 7.68 -4.03 13.86
CA TYR A 372 7.22 -4.27 15.23
C TYR A 372 8.45 -4.36 16.13
N GLU A 373 8.61 -3.35 17.00
CA GLU A 373 9.81 -3.19 17.84
C GLU A 373 11.07 -3.26 16.95
N ASN A 374 12.00 -4.15 17.29
CA ASN A 374 13.25 -4.36 16.57
C ASN A 374 13.17 -5.37 15.42
N THR A 375 11.95 -5.67 14.94
CA THR A 375 11.72 -6.62 13.85
C THR A 375 11.16 -5.93 12.61
N LEU A 376 11.73 -6.27 11.46
CA LEU A 376 11.19 -5.96 10.14
C LEU A 376 10.68 -7.24 9.47
N SER A 377 9.39 -7.25 9.16
CA SER A 377 8.74 -8.32 8.39
C SER A 377 8.29 -7.79 7.03
N LEU A 378 8.52 -8.54 5.97
CA LEU A 378 8.13 -8.20 4.61
C LEU A 378 7.09 -9.21 4.13
N ASN A 379 5.89 -8.76 3.78
CA ASN A 379 4.96 -9.55 2.97
C ASN A 379 5.29 -9.32 1.49
N ILE A 380 5.80 -10.34 0.80
CA ILE A 380 6.37 -10.22 -0.54
C ILE A 380 5.40 -10.75 -1.60
N THR A 381 5.19 -9.99 -2.67
CA THR A 381 4.46 -10.44 -3.85
C THR A 381 5.42 -10.48 -5.04
N ARG A 382 5.55 -11.66 -5.67
CA ARG A 382 6.29 -11.78 -6.94
C ARG A 382 5.35 -11.39 -8.06
N LEU A 383 5.76 -10.39 -8.80
CA LEU A 383 5.03 -9.89 -9.95
C LEU A 383 5.78 -10.31 -11.20
N ASN A 384 5.02 -10.72 -12.19
CA ASN A 384 5.50 -10.99 -13.54
C ASN A 384 4.48 -10.42 -14.52
N ARG A 385 4.84 -10.40 -15.80
CA ARG A 385 3.96 -9.86 -16.85
C ARG A 385 2.64 -10.62 -16.95
N GLU A 386 2.60 -11.90 -16.59
CA GLU A 386 1.38 -12.70 -16.59
C GLU A 386 0.40 -12.30 -15.47
N ASN A 387 0.92 -11.94 -14.31
CA ASN A 387 0.16 -11.46 -13.15
C ASN A 387 -0.20 -9.97 -13.28
N TYR A 388 0.29 -9.28 -14.31
CA TYR A 388 0.00 -7.87 -14.57
C TYR A 388 -0.58 -7.68 -15.98
N GLN A 389 -1.84 -8.04 -16.15
CA GLN A 389 -2.54 -7.88 -17.43
C GLN A 389 -3.38 -6.61 -17.43
N ASN A 390 -3.19 -5.74 -18.43
CA ASN A 390 -3.97 -4.52 -18.64
C ASN A 390 -3.95 -3.54 -17.45
N GLY A 391 -2.84 -3.47 -16.71
CA GLY A 391 -2.72 -2.59 -15.54
C GLY A 391 -3.32 -3.15 -14.26
N ILE A 392 -3.68 -4.44 -14.25
CA ILE A 392 -4.37 -5.09 -13.12
C ILE A 392 -3.47 -6.16 -12.53
N ILE A 393 -3.22 -6.05 -11.23
CA ILE A 393 -2.45 -7.03 -10.47
C ILE A 393 -3.37 -8.20 -10.13
N ILE A 394 -3.07 -9.38 -10.66
CA ILE A 394 -3.70 -10.62 -10.24
C ILE A 394 -3.08 -10.99 -8.89
N SER A 395 -3.88 -10.90 -7.84
CA SER A 395 -3.44 -11.20 -6.47
C SER A 395 -2.92 -12.65 -6.36
N PRO A 396 -1.77 -12.87 -5.69
CA PRO A 396 -1.16 -14.19 -5.60
C PRO A 396 -2.02 -15.16 -4.77
N ARG A 397 -1.93 -16.45 -5.10
CA ARG A 397 -2.51 -17.56 -4.31
C ARG A 397 -1.53 -18.15 -3.30
N TYR A 398 -0.57 -17.34 -2.92
CA TYR A 398 0.46 -17.74 -1.99
C TYR A 398 0.75 -16.58 -1.05
N LEU A 399 1.29 -16.94 0.11
CA LEU A 399 1.86 -16.01 1.07
C LEU A 399 3.37 -16.19 1.07
N ASN A 400 4.10 -15.08 0.94
CA ASN A 400 5.55 -15.03 1.11
C ASN A 400 5.86 -14.03 2.22
N ILE A 401 6.54 -14.48 3.27
CA ILE A 401 6.92 -13.61 4.37
C ILE A 401 8.37 -13.86 4.75
N VAL A 402 9.15 -12.79 4.87
CA VAL A 402 10.49 -12.83 5.47
C VAL A 402 10.51 -11.90 6.67
N SER A 403 10.96 -12.38 7.82
CA SER A 403 11.04 -11.58 9.05
C SER A 403 12.45 -11.64 9.63
N VAL A 404 13.01 -10.48 9.92
CA VAL A 404 14.35 -10.33 10.47
C VAL A 404 14.30 -9.52 11.77
N LYS A 405 15.12 -9.91 12.76
CA LYS A 405 15.26 -9.20 14.04
C LYS A 405 16.62 -8.51 14.09
N ILE A 406 16.64 -7.28 14.61
CA ILE A 406 17.86 -6.51 14.80
C ILE A 406 18.11 -6.38 16.29
N THR A 407 19.27 -6.83 16.77
CA THR A 407 19.61 -6.82 18.19
C THR A 407 20.93 -6.11 18.43
N ASP A 408 21.02 -5.34 19.51
CA ASP A 408 22.29 -4.87 20.06
C ASP A 408 22.80 -5.94 21.03
N GLU A 409 23.95 -6.56 20.76
CA GLU A 409 24.52 -7.62 21.59
C GLU A 409 24.81 -7.17 23.04
N ASN A 410 24.89 -5.87 23.30
CA ASN A 410 25.14 -5.34 24.64
C ASN A 410 23.90 -5.23 25.53
N ASP A 411 22.69 -5.20 24.96
CA ASP A 411 21.45 -4.98 25.71
C ASP A 411 21.02 -6.22 26.52
N GLU A 412 21.42 -7.43 26.13
CA GLU A 412 20.94 -8.65 26.79
C GLU A 412 21.57 -8.91 28.18
N ASN A 413 22.58 -8.14 28.62
CA ASN A 413 23.37 -8.49 29.82
C ASN A 413 23.65 -7.38 30.85
N ASN A 414 23.14 -6.16 30.74
CA ASN A 414 23.50 -5.10 31.70
C ASN A 414 22.39 -4.09 32.03
N GLU A 415 21.66 -4.33 33.12
CA GLU A 415 20.77 -3.31 33.74
C GLU A 415 21.53 -2.14 34.43
N ASN A 416 22.87 -2.12 34.45
CA ASN A 416 23.63 -1.21 35.35
C ASN A 416 24.84 -0.46 34.75
N ASN A 417 24.98 -0.29 33.43
CA ASN A 417 26.12 0.48 32.88
C ASN A 417 25.73 1.60 31.91
N GLU A 418 26.06 2.83 32.29
CA GLU A 418 25.90 4.05 31.50
C GLU A 418 26.75 4.01 30.20
N SER A 419 26.04 4.12 29.07
CA SER A 419 26.43 4.73 27.79
C SER A 419 27.83 4.43 27.23
N LYS A 420 28.08 3.18 26.81
CA LYS A 420 29.08 2.92 25.76
C LYS A 420 28.37 2.52 24.47
N HIS A 421 28.21 3.47 23.55
CA HIS A 421 27.71 3.28 22.18
C HIS A 421 28.67 2.51 21.27
N GLY A 422 29.05 1.29 21.67
CA GLY A 422 29.98 0.43 20.94
C GLY A 422 29.53 -1.01 20.79
N GLY A 423 28.22 -1.28 20.90
CA GLY A 423 27.67 -2.63 20.68
C GLY A 423 27.80 -3.09 19.24
N SER A 424 28.06 -4.39 19.07
CA SER A 424 27.89 -5.08 17.81
C SER A 424 26.39 -5.25 17.58
N ILE A 425 25.89 -4.65 16.50
CA ILE A 425 24.53 -4.94 16.02
C ILE A 425 24.57 -6.27 15.27
N LYS A 426 23.57 -7.10 15.52
CA LYS A 426 23.33 -8.36 14.82
C LYS A 426 21.98 -8.31 14.13
N ILE A 427 21.87 -9.03 13.00
CA ILE A 427 20.61 -9.26 12.30
C ILE A 427 20.38 -10.76 12.18
N ASP A 428 19.21 -11.22 12.63
CA ASP A 428 18.83 -12.63 12.70
C ASP A 428 17.60 -12.89 11.83
N LEU A 429 17.65 -13.97 11.03
CA LEU A 429 16.47 -14.46 10.31
C LEU A 429 15.54 -15.14 11.30
N LEU A 430 14.33 -14.60 11.50
CA LEU A 430 13.34 -15.25 12.36
C LEU A 430 12.48 -16.23 11.57
N HIS A 431 11.98 -15.80 10.41
CA HIS A 431 11.02 -16.58 9.62
C HIS A 431 11.23 -16.33 8.13
N CYS A 432 11.09 -17.38 7.31
CA CYS A 432 11.12 -17.29 5.85
C CYS A 432 10.06 -18.20 5.23
N ILE A 433 8.82 -17.72 5.18
CA ILE A 433 7.70 -18.42 4.54
C ILE A 433 7.76 -18.17 3.04
N LYS A 434 7.89 -19.25 2.28
CA LYS A 434 7.95 -19.21 0.82
C LYS A 434 6.83 -20.05 0.20
N ASP A 435 6.11 -19.42 -0.71
CA ASP A 435 5.07 -19.97 -1.57
C ASP A 435 4.00 -20.77 -0.79
N TYR A 436 3.64 -20.30 0.42
CA TYR A 436 2.61 -20.95 1.24
C TYR A 436 1.25 -20.85 0.54
N LYS A 437 0.72 -21.98 0.08
CA LYS A 437 -0.45 -22.05 -0.81
C LYS A 437 -1.74 -21.75 -0.07
N LEU A 438 -2.56 -20.86 -0.62
CA LEU A 438 -3.83 -20.41 -0.04
C LEU A 438 -5.06 -21.08 -0.66
N ASN A 439 -4.98 -22.36 -0.99
CA ASN A 439 -6.06 -23.11 -1.64
C ASN A 439 -6.64 -22.33 -2.87
N ASN A 440 -7.96 -22.10 -2.88
CA ASN A 440 -8.66 -21.34 -3.92
C ASN A 440 -8.84 -19.86 -3.58
N GLN A 441 -8.06 -19.33 -2.63
CA GLN A 441 -8.15 -17.95 -2.20
C GLN A 441 -6.94 -17.14 -2.68
N VAL A 442 -7.12 -15.83 -2.79
CA VAL A 442 -6.07 -14.85 -3.13
C VAL A 442 -5.86 -13.88 -1.98
N VAL A 443 -4.61 -13.48 -1.74
CA VAL A 443 -4.30 -12.45 -0.73
C VAL A 443 -4.73 -11.10 -1.26
N THR A 444 -5.67 -10.45 -0.58
CA THR A 444 -6.06 -9.06 -0.89
C THR A 444 -5.24 -8.07 -0.07
N ASN A 445 -5.04 -8.36 1.21
CA ASN A 445 -4.27 -7.52 2.12
C ASN A 445 -3.67 -8.38 3.24
N VAL A 446 -2.56 -7.95 3.82
CA VAL A 446 -1.98 -8.54 5.03
C VAL A 446 -1.80 -7.41 6.03
N PRO A 447 -2.81 -7.10 6.87
CA PRO A 447 -2.74 -5.98 7.80
C PRO A 447 -1.70 -6.14 8.91
N ALA A 448 -1.32 -7.37 9.27
CA ALA A 448 -0.35 -7.60 10.33
C ALA A 448 0.52 -8.84 10.08
N VAL A 449 1.81 -8.68 10.34
CA VAL A 449 2.82 -9.74 10.41
C VAL A 449 3.64 -9.46 11.67
N VAL A 450 3.48 -10.29 12.71
CA VAL A 450 4.06 -10.03 14.04
C VAL A 450 4.75 -11.28 14.57
N PRO A 451 6.09 -11.26 14.67
CA PRO A 451 6.84 -12.23 15.43
C PRO A 451 6.61 -12.03 16.94
N VAL A 452 6.17 -13.08 17.64
CA VAL A 452 5.88 -13.01 19.08
C VAL A 452 5.97 -14.41 19.69
N ASN A 453 6.54 -14.54 20.89
CA ASN A 453 6.65 -15.81 21.63
C ASN A 453 7.18 -16.99 20.78
N ASN A 454 8.24 -16.75 19.98
CA ASN A 454 8.79 -17.74 19.03
C ASN A 454 7.77 -18.30 18.04
N LYS A 455 6.83 -17.46 17.60
CA LYS A 455 5.86 -17.75 16.54
C LYS A 455 5.81 -16.55 15.59
N LEU A 456 5.34 -16.80 14.38
CA LEU A 456 4.91 -15.74 13.47
C LEU A 456 3.39 -15.74 13.38
N VAL A 457 2.78 -14.62 13.75
CA VAL A 457 1.35 -14.40 13.61
C VAL A 457 1.09 -13.53 12.39
N VAL A 458 0.32 -14.05 11.44
CA VAL A 458 -0.06 -13.35 10.23
C VAL A 458 -1.57 -13.18 10.22
N PHE A 459 -2.02 -11.93 10.14
CA PHE A 459 -3.41 -11.62 9.85
C PHE A 459 -3.52 -11.26 8.37
N ALA A 460 -4.34 -12.01 7.62
CA ALA A 460 -4.51 -11.80 6.19
C ALA A 460 -5.99 -11.69 5.81
N VAL A 461 -6.27 -10.80 4.86
CA VAL A 461 -7.57 -10.66 4.21
C VAL A 461 -7.51 -11.40 2.89
N LEU A 462 -8.29 -12.47 2.78
CA LEU A 462 -8.35 -13.30 1.59
C LEU A 462 -9.68 -13.11 0.87
N ARG A 463 -9.69 -13.40 -0.44
CA ARG A 463 -10.92 -13.49 -1.23
C ARG A 463 -10.94 -14.80 -1.99
N ASP A 464 -12.12 -15.35 -2.17
CA ASP A 464 -12.30 -16.46 -3.11
C ASP A 464 -11.83 -16.05 -4.50
N LYS A 465 -11.15 -16.98 -5.18
CA LYS A 465 -10.73 -16.79 -6.57
C LYS A 465 -11.96 -16.50 -7.43
N GLN A 466 -11.88 -15.44 -8.23
CA GLN A 466 -12.79 -15.27 -9.36
C GLN A 466 -12.62 -16.45 -10.32
N THR A 467 -13.64 -17.29 -10.46
CA THR A 467 -13.78 -18.13 -11.65
C THR A 467 -14.07 -17.20 -12.83
N ASN A 468 -13.05 -16.53 -13.36
CA ASN A 468 -13.11 -15.69 -14.55
C ASN A 468 -13.34 -16.52 -15.84
N GLU A 469 -13.92 -17.70 -15.71
CA GLU A 469 -14.37 -18.56 -16.80
C GLU A 469 -15.82 -18.25 -17.18
N ALA A 470 -16.23 -16.98 -17.15
CA ALA A 470 -17.34 -16.60 -18.01
C ALA A 470 -16.76 -16.57 -19.43
N PRO A 471 -17.19 -17.46 -20.36
CA PRO A 471 -16.78 -17.42 -21.75
C PRO A 471 -17.42 -16.18 -22.39
N SER A 472 -16.84 -15.01 -22.13
CA SER A 472 -17.23 -13.78 -22.81
C SER A 472 -16.59 -13.80 -24.20
N PRO A 473 -17.38 -13.76 -25.29
CA PRO A 473 -16.84 -13.71 -26.65
C PRO A 473 -16.09 -12.39 -26.93
N THR A 474 -16.19 -11.40 -26.03
CA THR A 474 -15.40 -10.18 -26.04
C THR A 474 -14.45 -10.18 -24.85
N PRO A 475 -13.13 -10.36 -25.06
CA PRO A 475 -12.10 -10.45 -24.02
C PRO A 475 -11.85 -9.18 -23.19
N ALA A 476 -12.71 -8.16 -23.28
CA ALA A 476 -12.46 -6.87 -22.67
C ALA A 476 -13.66 -6.43 -21.81
N LYS A 477 -13.36 -6.02 -20.57
CA LYS A 477 -14.17 -5.18 -19.66
C LYS A 477 -15.02 -5.85 -18.56
N ILE A 478 -14.62 -7.00 -18.03
CA ILE A 478 -15.09 -7.42 -16.68
C ILE A 478 -13.84 -7.62 -15.82
N SER A 479 -13.25 -6.55 -15.27
CA SER A 479 -11.92 -6.70 -14.67
C SER A 479 -11.64 -5.99 -13.34
N GLN A 480 -12.53 -5.17 -12.77
CA GLN A 480 -12.31 -4.63 -11.40
C GLN A 480 -13.60 -4.46 -10.57
N ILE A 481 -14.71 -4.07 -11.19
CA ILE A 481 -15.96 -3.71 -10.48
C ILE A 481 -16.57 -4.89 -9.69
N ASN A 482 -16.22 -6.13 -10.03
CA ASN A 482 -16.77 -7.31 -9.36
C ASN A 482 -15.97 -7.80 -8.16
N GLU A 483 -14.77 -7.27 -7.86
CA GLU A 483 -13.95 -7.78 -6.75
C GLU A 483 -14.66 -7.65 -5.39
N PHE A 484 -15.41 -6.57 -5.18
CA PHE A 484 -16.24 -6.35 -3.98
C PHE A 484 -17.40 -7.35 -3.83
N LEU A 485 -17.76 -8.09 -4.89
CA LEU A 485 -18.87 -9.04 -4.86
C LEU A 485 -18.48 -10.40 -4.25
N TYR A 486 -17.20 -10.65 -3.98
CA TYR A 486 -16.73 -11.94 -3.49
C TYR A 486 -16.63 -11.97 -1.96
N PRO A 487 -16.80 -13.16 -1.35
CA PRO A 487 -16.63 -13.30 0.10
C PRO A 487 -15.24 -12.82 0.50
N VAL A 488 -15.20 -12.04 1.58
CA VAL A 488 -13.97 -11.59 2.21
C VAL A 488 -13.75 -12.46 3.43
N HIS A 489 -12.58 -13.08 3.52
CA HIS A 489 -12.20 -13.96 4.62
C HIS A 489 -11.12 -13.28 5.47
N PHE A 490 -11.31 -13.31 6.79
CA PHE A 490 -10.42 -12.67 7.76
C PHE A 490 -9.61 -13.74 8.48
N ASN A 491 -8.48 -14.12 7.89
CA ASN A 491 -7.70 -15.29 8.30
C ASN A 491 -6.58 -14.92 9.25
N ILE A 492 -6.35 -15.82 10.21
CA ILE A 492 -5.22 -15.81 11.13
C ILE A 492 -4.38 -17.05 10.83
N PHE A 493 -3.10 -16.86 10.54
CA PHE A 493 -2.13 -17.93 10.39
C PHE A 493 -1.08 -17.82 11.49
N ILE A 494 -0.76 -18.94 12.13
CA ILE A 494 0.28 -19.06 13.13
C ILE A 494 1.31 -20.04 12.61
N PHE A 495 2.55 -19.57 12.44
CA PHE A 495 3.68 -20.41 12.07
C PHE A 495 4.63 -20.57 13.26
N ASP A 496 5.37 -21.67 13.30
CA ASP A 496 6.43 -21.84 14.28
C ASP A 496 7.59 -20.87 14.04
N GLY A 497 8.26 -20.46 15.12
CA GLY A 497 9.48 -19.66 15.07
C GLY A 497 10.75 -20.48 15.16
N ILE A 498 10.70 -21.72 14.70
CA ILE A 498 11.91 -22.52 14.50
C ILE A 498 12.61 -21.93 13.26
N GLU A 499 13.88 -21.57 13.41
CA GLU A 499 14.70 -21.04 12.32
C GLU A 499 14.58 -21.93 11.07
N ASN A 500 14.30 -21.32 9.92
CA ASN A 500 14.08 -22.01 8.64
C ASN A 500 12.88 -22.98 8.59
N SER A 501 11.98 -22.93 9.57
CA SER A 501 10.71 -23.65 9.53
C SER A 501 9.61 -22.73 8.99
N CYS A 502 8.73 -23.32 8.17
CA CYS A 502 7.50 -22.70 7.69
C CYS A 502 6.28 -23.46 8.20
N ARG A 503 6.41 -24.14 9.33
CA ARG A 503 5.36 -25.08 9.74
C ARG A 503 4.19 -24.29 10.27
N LEU A 504 3.06 -24.41 9.57
CA LEU A 504 1.78 -23.93 10.07
C LEU A 504 1.42 -24.70 11.35
N LEU A 505 1.24 -23.96 12.44
CA LEU A 505 0.74 -24.47 13.71
C LEU A 505 -0.79 -24.39 13.77
N TYR A 506 -1.35 -23.31 13.24
CA TYR A 506 -2.79 -23.04 13.25
C TYR A 506 -3.21 -22.10 12.12
N ALA A 507 -4.36 -22.37 11.52
CA ALA A 507 -5.11 -21.44 10.68
C ALA A 507 -6.56 -21.36 11.14
N GLY A 508 -7.06 -20.13 11.30
CA GLY A 508 -8.45 -19.86 11.65
C GLY A 508 -9.01 -18.69 10.86
N GLU A 509 -10.33 -18.58 10.80
CA GLU A 509 -11.06 -17.49 10.16
C GLU A 509 -12.01 -16.84 11.15
N ILE A 510 -12.00 -15.51 11.23
CA ILE A 510 -13.04 -14.75 11.90
C ILE A 510 -14.22 -14.64 10.93
N VAL A 511 -15.23 -15.46 11.16
CA VAL A 511 -16.46 -15.48 10.35
C VAL A 511 -17.36 -14.36 10.82
N THR A 512 -17.79 -13.55 9.85
CA THR A 512 -18.77 -12.47 10.07
C THR A 512 -20.02 -12.70 9.22
N ASP A 513 -21.11 -11.99 9.52
CA ASP A 513 -22.30 -11.93 8.66
C ASP A 513 -22.06 -11.31 7.28
N ALA A 514 -20.87 -10.74 7.03
CA ALA A 514 -20.51 -10.11 5.77
C ALA A 514 -20.64 -11.06 4.56
N ASP A 515 -20.37 -12.35 4.72
CA ASP A 515 -20.51 -13.30 3.60
C ASP A 515 -21.99 -13.54 3.26
N ASP A 516 -22.87 -13.56 4.25
CA ASP A 516 -24.31 -13.71 4.04
C ASP A 516 -24.91 -12.44 3.41
N ASP A 517 -24.46 -11.27 3.86
CA ASP A 517 -24.75 -9.98 3.23
C ASP A 517 -24.29 -9.96 1.76
N GLY A 518 -23.06 -10.42 1.50
CA GLY A 518 -22.48 -10.53 0.17
C GLY A 518 -23.27 -11.48 -0.74
N LYS A 519 -23.73 -12.63 -0.23
CA LYS A 519 -24.61 -13.55 -0.96
C LYS A 519 -25.94 -12.89 -1.33
N GLY A 520 -26.57 -12.19 -0.39
CA GLY A 520 -27.80 -11.43 -0.63
C GLY A 520 -27.62 -10.39 -1.73
N TYR A 521 -26.51 -9.63 -1.67
CA TYR A 521 -26.18 -8.63 -2.67
C TYR A 521 -25.94 -9.24 -4.06
N ARG A 522 -25.18 -10.34 -4.15
CA ARG A 522 -24.96 -11.07 -5.41
C ARG A 522 -26.27 -11.53 -6.04
N GLN A 523 -27.23 -12.02 -5.25
CA GLN A 523 -28.53 -12.44 -5.77
C GLN A 523 -29.34 -11.27 -6.32
N ALA A 524 -29.33 -10.11 -5.65
CA ALA A 524 -29.95 -8.90 -6.16
C ALA A 524 -29.30 -8.45 -7.49
N PHE A 525 -27.96 -8.51 -7.57
CA PHE A 525 -27.19 -8.10 -8.75
C PHE A 525 -27.40 -9.02 -9.95
N LYS A 526 -27.46 -10.34 -9.73
CA LYS A 526 -27.69 -11.35 -10.77
C LYS A 526 -29.00 -11.10 -11.52
N ASN A 527 -30.01 -10.50 -10.88
CA ASN A 527 -31.29 -10.22 -11.52
C ASN A 527 -31.30 -8.92 -12.35
N TYR A 528 -30.36 -8.01 -12.13
CA TYR A 528 -30.33 -6.70 -12.81
C TYR A 528 -29.64 -6.77 -14.18
N TYR A 529 -28.59 -7.58 -14.32
CA TYR A 529 -27.78 -7.70 -15.55
C TYR A 529 -28.50 -8.37 -16.74
N TRP A 530 -29.65 -9.00 -16.50
CA TRP A 530 -30.38 -9.70 -17.56
C TRP A 530 -31.34 -8.79 -18.33
N ASN A 531 -31.58 -7.56 -17.85
CA ASN A 531 -32.68 -6.73 -18.36
C ASN A 531 -32.30 -5.34 -18.90
N ASP A 532 -31.06 -4.85 -18.81
CA ASP A 532 -30.74 -3.52 -19.35
C ASP A 532 -29.25 -3.25 -19.67
N ASP A 533 -29.02 -2.26 -20.55
CA ASP A 533 -27.74 -1.90 -21.16
C ASP A 533 -26.56 -1.84 -20.16
N SER A 534 -25.55 -2.67 -20.43
CA SER A 534 -24.37 -2.94 -19.59
C SER A 534 -23.48 -1.73 -19.24
N TYR A 535 -23.77 -0.55 -19.76
CA TYR A 535 -22.97 0.66 -19.56
C TYR A 535 -23.43 1.56 -18.40
N GLN A 536 -24.71 1.54 -18.01
CA GLN A 536 -25.18 2.45 -16.95
C GLN A 536 -24.97 1.91 -15.53
N ALA A 537 -24.84 0.59 -15.36
CA ALA A 537 -24.72 -0.05 -14.05
C ALA A 537 -23.37 0.24 -13.34
N GLY A 538 -22.28 0.43 -14.10
CA GLY A 538 -20.95 0.69 -13.52
C GLY A 538 -20.80 2.08 -12.90
N THR A 539 -21.42 3.10 -13.49
CA THR A 539 -21.35 4.49 -12.98
C THR A 539 -22.35 4.79 -11.87
N LEU A 540 -23.55 4.18 -11.90
CA LEU A 540 -24.59 4.44 -10.89
C LEU A 540 -24.31 3.82 -9.52
N TYR A 541 -23.47 2.79 -9.44
CA TYR A 541 -23.24 2.04 -8.19
C TYR A 541 -21.87 2.23 -7.55
N SER A 542 -20.96 2.99 -8.15
CA SER A 542 -19.77 3.55 -7.47
C SER A 542 -20.12 4.48 -6.28
N GLY A 543 -21.41 4.82 -6.10
CA GLY A 543 -21.92 5.55 -4.95
C GLY A 543 -22.35 4.68 -3.75
N TYR A 544 -22.36 3.35 -3.86
CA TYR A 544 -22.67 2.44 -2.75
C TYR A 544 -21.40 2.09 -1.95
N ASP A 545 -20.90 3.13 -1.29
CA ASP A 545 -19.74 3.25 -0.37
C ASP A 545 -19.82 2.33 0.88
N TYR A 546 -20.84 1.48 1.00
CA TYR A 546 -21.16 0.72 2.23
C TYR A 546 -20.17 -0.44 2.46
N TYR A 547 -19.82 -1.19 1.42
CA TYR A 547 -18.87 -2.32 1.52
C TYR A 547 -17.46 -1.98 1.04
N GLU A 548 -17.27 -0.93 0.24
CA GLU A 548 -15.95 -0.45 -0.17
C GLU A 548 -15.10 0.04 1.03
N ASN A 549 -15.74 0.29 2.17
CA ASN A 549 -15.08 0.74 3.40
C ASN A 549 -15.03 -0.29 4.52
N ARG A 550 -15.50 -1.54 4.35
CA ARG A 550 -15.26 -2.58 5.37
C ARG A 550 -13.78 -2.93 5.36
N ASN A 551 -13.05 -2.25 6.22
CA ASN A 551 -11.61 -2.33 6.34
C ASN A 551 -11.28 -3.05 7.64
N ILE A 552 -10.25 -3.89 7.59
CA ILE A 552 -9.55 -4.23 8.81
C ILE A 552 -8.80 -2.98 9.24
N GLY A 553 -9.21 -2.46 10.40
CA GLY A 553 -8.52 -1.37 11.07
C GLY A 553 -7.23 -1.85 11.73
N LEU A 554 -6.91 -1.24 12.87
CA LEU A 554 -5.73 -1.58 13.65
C LEU A 554 -5.80 -3.04 14.14
N ILE A 555 -4.77 -3.83 13.85
CA ILE A 555 -4.54 -5.14 14.46
C ILE A 555 -3.35 -5.01 15.41
N THR A 556 -3.51 -5.44 16.65
CA THR A 556 -2.45 -5.51 17.65
C THR A 556 -2.35 -6.94 18.15
N ILE A 557 -1.14 -7.48 18.15
CA ILE A 557 -0.83 -8.83 18.58
C ILE A 557 0.20 -8.72 19.71
N ARG A 558 -0.05 -9.37 20.85
CA ARG A 558 0.86 -9.37 22.00
C ARG A 558 0.96 -10.78 22.60
N GLY A 559 2.15 -11.07 23.13
CA GLY A 559 2.38 -12.22 24.00
C GLY A 559 1.91 -11.93 25.42
N TYR A 560 1.66 -12.99 26.18
CA TYR A 560 1.34 -12.94 27.60
C TYR A 560 2.51 -12.59 28.52
#